data_AF-A0A9X4IRJ8-F1
#
_entry.id   AF-A0A9X4IRJ8-F1
#
_cell.length_a   1.000
_cell.length_b   1.000
_cell.length_c   1.000
_cell.angle_alpha   90.00
_cell.angle_beta   90.00
_cell.angle_gamma   90.00
#
_symmetry.space_group_name_H-M   'P 1'
#
loop_
_entity.id
_entity.type
_entity.pdbx_description
1 polymer ?
#
loop_
_entity_poly.entity_id
_entity_poly.type
_entity_poly.pdbx_seq_one_letter_code
_entity_poly.pdbx_strand_id
1 'polypeptide(L)' 'MELQRRLKRALSAVEDATSSLQNARRKADSGRSDIDRAINELDDAETDIRRALRELRNG' A
#
# COMPACT_ATOMS: atom_id res chain seq x y z
N MET A 1 6.32 12.35 17.82
CA MET A 1 6.11 12.22 16.37
C MET A 1 4.68 11.71 16.06
N GLU A 2 3.71 12.59 15.84
CA GLU A 2 2.36 12.20 15.43
C GLU A 2 2.31 11.80 13.94
N LEU A 3 2.99 12.54 13.08
CA LEU A 3 3.08 12.26 11.64
C LEU A 3 3.67 10.88 11.35
N GLN A 4 4.77 10.50 12.02
CA GLN A 4 5.35 9.16 11.89
C GLN A 4 4.36 8.05 12.27
N ARG A 5 3.51 8.26 13.30
CA ARG A 5 2.47 7.30 13.68
C ARG A 5 1.37 7.21 12.63
N ARG A 6 0.98 8.33 12.02
CA ARG A 6 0.01 8.37 10.90
C ARG A 6 0.56 7.64 9.68
N LEU A 7 1.82 7.88 9.30
CA LEU A 7 2.47 7.20 8.19
C LEU A 7 2.60 5.69 8.40
N LYS A 8 2.95 5.25 9.62
CA LYS A 8 2.95 3.82 9.95
C LYS A 8 1.57 3.18 9.82
N ARG A 9 0.51 3.88 10.25
CA ARG A 9 -0.87 3.39 10.07
C ARG A 9 -1.28 3.34 8.60
N ALA A 10 -0.89 4.34 7.81
CA ALA A 10 -1.13 4.35 6.38
C ALA A 10 -0.42 3.18 5.68
N LEU A 11 0.83 2.90 6.06
CA LEU A 11 1.59 1.75 5.56
C LEU A 11 0.85 0.42 5.84
N SER A 12 0.41 0.21 7.09
CA SER A 12 -0.35 -1.00 7.43
C SER A 12 -1.66 -1.11 6.65
N ALA A 13 -2.38 0.00 6.44
CA ALA A 13 -3.60 0.00 5.65
C ALA A 13 -3.36 -0.35 4.17
N VAL A 14 -2.23 0.10 3.60
CA VAL A 14 -1.81 -0.25 2.24
C VAL A 14 -1.50 -1.76 2.16
N GLU A 15 -0.71 -2.29 3.10
CA GLU A 15 -0.38 -3.72 3.16
C GLU A 15 -1.63 -4.62 3.29
N ASP A 16 -2.61 -4.19 4.11
CA ASP A 16 -3.91 -4.88 4.27
C ASP A 16 -4.75 -4.83 2.98
N ALA A 17 -4.78 -3.69 2.29
CA ALA A 17 -5.49 -3.52 1.03
C ALA A 17 -4.87 -4.37 -0.08
N THR A 18 -3.54 -4.40 -0.18
CA THR A 18 -2.80 -5.23 -1.14
C THR A 18 -3.10 -6.71 -0.90
N SER A 19 -3.07 -7.15 0.36
CA SER A 19 -3.42 -8.53 0.73
C SER A 19 -4.85 -8.90 0.34
N SER A 20 -5.79 -7.97 0.52
CA SER A 20 -7.20 -8.15 0.15
C SER A 20 -7.38 -8.24 -1.37
N LEU A 21 -6.70 -7.39 -2.14
CA LEU A 21 -6.72 -7.41 -3.60
C LEU A 21 -6.08 -8.68 -4.17
N GLN A 22 -4.96 -9.15 -3.59
CA GLN A 22 -4.36 -10.42 -3.99
C GLN A 22 -5.31 -11.60 -3.78
N ASN A 23 -6.06 -11.60 -2.66
CA ASN A 23 -7.09 -12.60 -2.40
C ASN A 23 -8.25 -12.51 -3.40
N ALA A 24 -8.69 -11.28 -3.75
CA ALA A 24 -9.70 -11.07 -4.77
C ALA A 24 -9.22 -11.55 -6.15
N ARG A 25 -7.96 -11.27 -6.52
CA ARG A 25 -7.36 -11.70 -7.79
C ARG A 25 -7.41 -13.21 -7.97
N ARG A 26 -7.15 -13.97 -6.90
CA ARG A 26 -7.21 -15.44 -6.90
C ARG A 26 -8.62 -15.99 -7.15
N LYS A 27 -9.65 -15.24 -6.74
CA LYS A 27 -11.07 -15.63 -6.85
C LYS A 27 -11.74 -15.09 -8.10
N ALA A 28 -11.15 -14.08 -8.75
CA ALA A 28 -11.70 -13.43 -9.91
C ALA A 28 -11.26 -14.12 -11.22
N ASP A 29 -12.24 -14.54 -12.02
CA ASP A 29 -12.01 -14.99 -13.41
C ASP A 29 -12.08 -13.84 -14.43
N SER A 30 -12.76 -12.75 -14.07
CA SER A 30 -12.87 -11.50 -14.84
C SER A 30 -12.51 -10.31 -13.96
N GLY A 31 -11.99 -9.22 -14.55
CA GLY A 31 -11.55 -8.03 -13.79
C GLY A 31 -10.15 -8.12 -13.17
N ARG A 32 -9.34 -9.12 -13.53
CA ARG A 32 -7.94 -9.23 -13.05
C ARG A 32 -7.11 -8.00 -13.39
N SER A 33 -7.31 -7.42 -14.58
CA SER A 33 -6.57 -6.24 -15.04
C SER A 33 -6.77 -5.02 -14.14
N ASP A 34 -7.98 -4.82 -13.60
CA ASP A 34 -8.26 -3.70 -12.70
C ASP A 34 -7.71 -3.96 -11.30
N ILE A 35 -7.76 -5.22 -10.84
CA ILE A 35 -7.13 -5.64 -9.59
C ILE A 35 -5.61 -5.48 -9.66
N ASP A 36 -4.98 -5.87 -10.78
CA ASP A 36 -3.54 -5.71 -10.99
C ASP A 36 -3.14 -4.23 -11.04
N ARG A 37 -3.97 -3.37 -11.67
CA ARG A 37 -3.75 -1.91 -11.63
C ARG A 37 -3.81 -1.38 -10.21
N ALA A 38 -4.83 -1.76 -9.44
CA ALA A 38 -4.98 -1.33 -8.06
C ALA A 38 -3.82 -1.81 -7.16
N ILE A 39 -3.30 -3.03 -7.38
CA ILE A 39 -2.11 -3.52 -6.66
C ILE A 39 -0.89 -2.66 -6.99
N ASN A 40 -0.66 -2.32 -8.25
CA ASN A 40 0.47 -1.46 -8.64
C ASN A 40 0.37 -0.07 -8.01
N GLU A 41 -0.82 0.53 -7.97
CA GLU A 41 -1.03 1.84 -7.31
C GLU A 41 -0.74 1.77 -5.80
N LEU A 42 -1.05 0.65 -5.14
CA LEU A 42 -0.71 0.44 -3.73
C LEU A 42 0.79 0.25 -3.51
N ASP A 43 1.50 -0.43 -4.41
CA ASP A 43 2.96 -0.59 -4.34
C ASP A 43 3.68 0.78 -4.47
N ASP A 44 3.18 1.66 -5.34
CA ASP A 44 3.67 3.04 -5.46
C ASP A 44 3.42 3.82 -4.16
N ALA A 45 2.21 3.72 -3.60
CA ALA A 45 1.86 4.38 -2.33
C ALA A 45 2.72 3.87 -1.16
N GLU A 46 2.99 2.56 -1.09
CA GLU A 46 3.90 1.95 -0.10
C GLU A 46 5.31 2.55 -0.20
N THR A 47 5.81 2.69 -1.43
CA THR A 47 7.13 3.27 -1.71
C THR A 47 7.23 4.71 -1.21
N ASP A 48 6.23 5.54 -1.50
CA ASP A 48 6.17 6.92 -1.05
C ASP A 48 6.09 7.07 0.47
N ILE A 49 5.26 6.25 1.13
CA ILE A 49 5.13 6.25 2.59
C ILE A 49 6.46 5.83 3.24
N ARG A 50 7.12 4.80 2.71
CA ARG A 50 8.44 4.35 3.20
C ARG A 50 9.51 5.41 3.00
N ARG A 51 9.47 6.15 1.90
CA ARG A 51 10.35 7.27 1.65
C ARG A 51 10.12 8.39 2.68
N ALA A 52 8.88 8.81 2.89
CA ALA A 52 8.54 9.85 3.86
C ALA A 52 8.94 9.48 5.30
N LEU A 53 8.76 8.21 5.68
CA LEU A 53 9.23 7.70 6.98
C LEU A 53 10.75 7.77 7.13
N ARG A 54 11.50 7.55 6.04
CA ARG A 54 12.96 7.60 6.04
C ARG A 54 13.46 9.05 6.12
N GLU A 55 12.82 9.95 5.40
CA GLU A 55 13.10 11.39 5.45
C GLU A 55 12.82 11.94 6.86
N LEU A 56 11.69 11.60 7.49
CA LEU A 56 11.40 11.99 8.88
C LEU A 56 12.38 11.45 9.93
N ARG A 57 13.09 10.37 9.63
CA ARG A 57 14.10 9.80 10.53
C ARG A 57 15.46 10.49 10.37
N ASN A 58 15.74 11.01 9.18
CA ASN A 58 17.03 11.57 8.81
C ASN A 58 17.06 13.10 8.81
N GLY A 59 15.91 13.77 8.90
CA GLY A 59 15.78 15.22 9.08
C GLY A 59 15.42 15.59 10.51
#